data_AF-A0A7C5GZM1-F1
#
_entry.id   AF-A0A7C5GZM1-F1
#
_cell.length_a   1.000
_cell.length_b   1.000
_cell.length_c   1.000
_cell.angle_alpha   90.00
_cell.angle_beta   90.00
_cell.angle_gamma   90.00
#
_symmetry.space_group_name_H-M   'P 1'
#
loop_
_entity.id
_entity.type
_entity.pdbx_description
1 polymer ?
#
loop_
_entity_poly.entity_id
_entity_poly.type
_entity_poly.pdbx_seq_one_letter_code
_entity_poly.pdbx_strand_id
1 'polypeptide(L)'
;MVSAPLTLLLRTKMEQTTMQAEKKYMPHPSYGDQPMDSGVTISRADIESAHWSYKQEIYFPQSAIWANIEKQNYGYHPRRVYVDIAKRCQSCDSLFIFYAKEQQFWYEKLGFYVDSDCHHCTSCRPKLFIAPVT
;
A
#
# COMPACT_ATOMS: atom_id res chain seq x y z
N MET A 1 -16.56 19.43 -35.39
CA MET A 1 -15.52 18.76 -34.58
C MET A 1 -15.38 19.55 -33.28
N VAL A 2 -16.18 19.24 -32.26
CA VAL A 2 -16.15 19.98 -30.99
C VAL A 2 -15.13 19.28 -30.09
N SER A 3 -13.93 19.85 -30.03
CA SER A 3 -12.89 19.43 -29.10
C SER A 3 -13.32 19.80 -27.69
N ALA A 4 -13.47 18.80 -26.81
CA ALA A 4 -13.72 19.05 -25.39
C ALA A 4 -12.50 19.77 -24.78
N PRO A 5 -12.69 20.75 -23.87
CA PRO A 5 -11.58 21.52 -23.31
C PRO A 5 -10.71 20.66 -22.38
N LEU A 6 -9.40 20.86 -22.47
CA LEU A 6 -8.32 20.19 -21.72
C LEU A 6 -8.36 20.40 -20.19
N THR A 7 -9.38 21.10 -19.68
CA THR A 7 -9.55 21.47 -18.26
C THR A 7 -10.12 20.33 -17.40
N LEU A 8 -10.55 19.20 -17.99
CA LEU A 8 -11.21 18.11 -17.25
C LEU A 8 -10.24 17.09 -16.61
N LEU A 9 -8.94 17.09 -16.97
CA LEU A 9 -8.00 16.04 -16.53
C LEU A 9 -7.13 16.40 -15.31
N LEU A 10 -7.12 17.67 -14.87
CA LEU A 10 -6.32 18.12 -13.72
C LEU A 10 -7.06 18.09 -12.37
N ARG A 11 -8.37 17.79 -12.36
CA ARG A 11 -9.18 17.70 -11.13
C ARG A 11 -8.95 16.43 -10.32
N THR A 12 -8.44 15.35 -10.92
CA THR A 12 -8.52 14.02 -10.31
C THR A 12 -7.51 13.73 -9.19
N LYS A 13 -6.40 14.45 -9.06
CA LYS A 13 -5.33 14.12 -8.08
C LYS A 13 -5.30 14.97 -6.81
N MET A 14 -5.70 16.24 -6.89
CA MET A 14 -5.82 17.09 -5.69
C MET A 14 -7.07 16.72 -4.88
N GLU A 15 -8.17 16.37 -5.53
CA GLU A 15 -9.38 15.83 -4.87
C GLU A 15 -9.11 14.50 -4.16
N GLN A 16 -8.18 13.67 -4.65
CA GLN A 16 -7.80 12.42 -3.99
C GLN A 16 -7.12 12.62 -2.63
N THR A 17 -6.39 13.72 -2.45
CA THR A 17 -5.67 14.02 -1.20
C THR A 17 -6.64 14.54 -0.13
N THR A 18 -7.67 15.29 -0.52
CA THR A 18 -8.73 15.77 0.39
C THR A 18 -9.78 14.71 0.72
N MET A 19 -10.05 13.74 -0.17
CA MET A 19 -11.01 12.65 0.09
C MET A 19 -10.47 11.49 0.96
N GLN A 20 -9.19 11.50 1.34
CA GLN A 20 -8.60 10.46 2.21
C GLN A 20 -8.86 10.71 3.70
N ALA A 21 -9.15 11.95 4.12
CA ALA A 21 -9.36 12.29 5.52
C ALA A 21 -10.67 11.74 6.14
N GLU A 22 -11.64 11.32 5.32
CA GLU A 22 -12.94 10.81 5.79
C GLU A 22 -13.08 9.28 5.69
N LYS A 23 -12.10 8.57 5.12
CA LYS A 23 -12.20 7.12 4.90
C LYS A 23 -11.82 6.37 6.18
N LYS A 24 -12.78 5.62 6.72
CA LYS A 24 -12.55 4.69 7.83
C LYS A 24 -11.86 3.42 7.33
N TYR A 25 -10.65 3.17 7.80
CA TYR A 25 -9.94 1.91 7.56
C TYR A 25 -10.24 0.89 8.65
N MET A 26 -10.18 -0.39 8.30
CA MET A 26 -10.26 -1.47 9.28
C MET A 26 -9.02 -1.45 10.19
N PRO A 27 -9.19 -1.59 11.52
CA PRO A 27 -8.07 -1.60 12.44
C PRO A 27 -7.17 -2.83 12.23
N HIS A 28 -5.88 -2.57 12.11
CA HIS A 28 -4.81 -3.56 12.17
C HIS A 28 -4.43 -3.81 13.64
N PRO A 29 -4.30 -5.08 14.09
CA PRO A 29 -4.03 -5.42 15.49
C PRO A 29 -2.81 -4.71 16.10
N SER A 30 -1.75 -4.54 15.32
CA SER A 30 -0.49 -3.91 15.77
C SER A 30 -0.34 -2.42 15.46
N TYR A 31 -1.12 -1.88 14.51
CA TYR A 31 -0.83 -0.57 13.90
C TYR A 31 -2.01 0.41 13.96
N GLY A 32 -3.21 -0.05 14.35
CA GLY A 32 -4.39 0.80 14.39
C GLY A 32 -5.06 0.93 13.03
N ASP A 33 -5.77 2.04 12.81
CA ASP A 33 -6.60 2.29 11.63
C ASP A 33 -6.24 3.58 10.87
N GLN A 34 -5.09 4.18 11.17
CA GLN A 34 -4.60 5.41 10.52
C GLN A 34 -3.20 5.19 9.94
N PRO A 35 -2.84 5.90 8.85
CA PRO A 35 -1.48 5.89 8.34
C PRO A 35 -0.46 6.28 9.42
N MET A 36 0.67 5.59 9.46
CA MET A 36 1.72 5.79 10.46
C MET A 36 2.80 6.72 9.90
N ASP A 37 2.97 7.89 10.52
CA ASP A 37 4.11 8.75 10.19
C ASP A 37 5.43 8.08 10.62
N SER A 38 6.40 8.09 9.72
CA SER A 38 7.73 7.52 9.92
C SER A 38 8.74 8.51 10.48
N GLY A 39 8.49 9.82 10.36
CA GLY A 39 9.46 10.89 10.57
C GLY A 39 10.55 10.98 9.49
N VAL A 40 10.53 10.10 8.48
CA VAL A 40 11.51 10.07 7.40
C VAL A 40 10.95 10.85 6.21
N THR A 41 11.75 11.80 5.69
CA THR A 41 11.38 12.54 4.48
C THR A 41 11.96 11.86 3.25
N ILE A 42 11.11 11.24 2.44
CA ILE A 42 11.46 10.67 1.13
C ILE A 42 10.60 11.37 0.08
N SER A 43 11.21 11.78 -1.04
CA SER A 43 10.46 12.49 -2.08
C SER A 43 9.45 11.55 -2.76
N ARG A 44 8.32 12.10 -3.24
CA ARG A 44 7.34 11.30 -4.00
C ARG A 44 7.96 10.65 -5.24
N ALA A 45 8.89 11.33 -5.91
CA ALA A 45 9.60 10.77 -7.07
C ALA A 45 10.44 9.55 -6.67
N ASP A 46 11.13 9.60 -5.53
CA ASP A 46 11.91 8.47 -5.02
C ASP A 46 11.00 7.31 -4.66
N ILE A 47 9.88 7.57 -3.96
CA ILE A 47 8.85 6.57 -3.64
C ILE A 47 8.33 5.92 -4.93
N GLU A 48 7.85 6.69 -5.90
CA GLU A 48 7.27 6.15 -7.14
C GLU A 48 8.27 5.38 -8.00
N SER A 49 9.57 5.70 -7.89
CA SER A 49 10.64 4.95 -8.55
C SER A 49 11.06 3.69 -7.78
N ALA A 50 10.70 3.58 -6.49
CA ALA A 50 11.18 2.52 -5.60
C ALA A 50 10.57 1.15 -5.89
N HIS A 51 9.42 1.11 -6.58
CA HIS A 51 8.79 -0.12 -7.06
C HIS A 51 7.84 0.16 -8.22
N TRP A 52 7.75 -0.75 -9.18
CA TRP A 52 6.95 -0.58 -10.40
C TRP A 52 5.45 -0.37 -10.11
N SER A 53 4.94 -0.95 -9.01
CA SER A 53 3.52 -0.87 -8.67
C SER A 53 3.08 0.47 -8.08
N TYR A 54 3.99 1.26 -7.49
CA TYR A 54 3.60 2.41 -6.66
C TYR A 54 2.86 3.53 -7.41
N LYS A 55 3.10 3.67 -8.72
CA LYS A 55 2.36 4.63 -9.55
C LYS A 55 0.87 4.34 -9.69
N GLN A 56 0.45 3.11 -9.41
CA GLN A 56 -0.93 2.65 -9.52
C GLN A 56 -1.63 2.54 -8.16
N GLU A 57 -0.89 2.72 -7.06
CA GLU A 57 -1.40 2.55 -5.71
C GLU A 57 -1.85 3.88 -5.10
N ILE A 58 -2.79 3.79 -4.16
CA ILE A 58 -3.13 4.89 -3.26
C ILE A 58 -2.27 4.71 -2.00
N TYR A 59 -1.25 5.54 -1.83
CA TYR A 59 -0.29 5.42 -0.73
C TYR A 59 -0.15 6.72 0.08
N PHE A 60 0.43 6.62 1.28
CA PHE A 60 0.64 7.74 2.19
C PHE A 60 2.13 8.08 2.30
N PRO A 61 2.61 9.16 1.65
CA PRO A 61 4.06 9.43 1.53
C PRO A 61 4.77 9.67 2.87
N GLN A 62 4.08 10.19 3.89
CA GLN A 62 4.65 10.44 5.22
C GLN A 62 5.02 9.15 5.97
N SER A 63 4.47 8.01 5.57
CA SER A 63 4.74 6.70 6.17
C SER A 63 5.98 6.00 5.61
N ALA A 64 6.69 6.65 4.68
CA ALA A 64 7.77 6.04 3.93
C ALA A 64 8.93 5.59 4.84
N ILE A 65 9.36 4.34 4.69
CA ILE A 65 10.55 3.80 5.37
C ILE A 65 11.49 3.15 4.38
N TRP A 66 12.79 3.22 4.64
CA TRP A 66 13.81 2.54 3.84
C TRP A 66 13.75 1.03 4.02
N ALA A 67 13.86 0.29 2.91
CA ALA A 67 13.95 -1.15 2.93
C ALA A 67 15.41 -1.62 3.02
N ASN A 68 15.62 -2.82 3.58
CA ASN A 68 16.88 -3.54 3.49
C ASN A 68 16.81 -4.57 2.35
N ILE A 69 17.36 -4.19 1.19
CA ILE A 69 17.31 -4.97 -0.04
C ILE A 69 17.97 -6.35 0.12
N GLU A 70 19.05 -6.45 0.92
CA GLU A 70 19.79 -7.70 1.14
C GLU A 70 18.96 -8.78 1.85
N LYS A 71 17.83 -8.40 2.44
CA LYS A 71 16.91 -9.32 3.13
C LYS A 71 15.69 -9.69 2.29
N GLN A 72 15.51 -9.08 1.13
CA GLN A 72 14.35 -9.32 0.28
C GLN A 72 14.56 -10.55 -0.60
N ASN A 73 13.47 -11.26 -0.86
CA ASN A 73 13.40 -12.29 -1.89
C ASN A 73 12.81 -11.69 -3.18
N TYR A 74 13.64 -11.44 -4.20
CA TYR A 74 13.22 -10.80 -5.45
C TYR A 74 13.98 -11.35 -6.66
N GLY A 75 13.34 -11.32 -7.83
CA GLY A 75 13.95 -11.78 -9.08
C GLY A 75 14.79 -10.70 -9.77
N TYR A 76 14.20 -9.52 -9.99
CA TYR A 76 14.83 -8.47 -10.80
C TYR A 76 14.81 -7.08 -10.15
N HIS A 77 13.67 -6.67 -9.58
CA HIS A 77 13.51 -5.34 -8.98
C HIS A 77 13.14 -5.44 -7.50
N PRO A 78 14.02 -5.06 -6.57
CA PRO A 78 13.68 -4.98 -5.16
C PRO A 78 12.80 -3.76 -4.88
N ARG A 79 12.16 -3.75 -3.71
CA ARG A 79 11.51 -2.54 -3.16
C ARG A 79 12.54 -1.73 -2.38
N ARG A 80 12.83 -0.50 -2.79
CA ARG A 80 13.79 0.36 -2.05
C ARG A 80 13.18 1.08 -0.85
N VAL A 81 11.87 1.31 -0.90
CA VAL A 81 11.09 2.06 0.09
C VAL A 81 9.79 1.30 0.30
N TYR A 82 9.29 1.26 1.53
CA TYR A 82 7.92 0.85 1.82
C TYR A 82 7.10 2.06 2.24
N VAL A 83 5.82 2.06 1.91
CA VAL A 83 4.84 3.10 2.26
C VAL A 83 3.54 2.44 2.67
N ASP A 84 2.78 3.02 3.57
CA ASP A 84 1.40 2.60 3.85
C ASP A 84 0.57 2.71 2.58
N ILE A 85 -0.13 1.64 2.23
CA ILE A 85 -0.96 1.56 1.01
C ILE A 85 -2.40 1.29 1.42
N ALA A 86 -3.33 2.12 0.93
CA ALA A 86 -4.75 1.89 1.07
C ALA A 86 -5.19 0.76 0.13
N LYS A 87 -5.73 -0.31 0.69
CA LYS A 87 -6.23 -1.49 -0.03
C LYS A 87 -7.71 -1.72 0.26
N ARG A 88 -8.35 -2.51 -0.60
CA ARG A 88 -9.73 -2.99 -0.45
C ARG A 88 -9.70 -4.51 -0.29
N CYS A 89 -10.30 -5.02 0.78
CA CYS A 89 -10.29 -6.46 1.05
C CYS A 89 -11.17 -7.20 0.05
N GLN A 90 -10.63 -8.21 -0.65
CA GLN A 90 -11.39 -8.99 -1.62
C GLN A 90 -12.50 -9.85 -0.99
N SER A 91 -12.45 -10.13 0.32
CA SER A 91 -13.44 -10.98 0.99
C SER A 91 -14.59 -10.20 1.64
N CYS A 92 -14.32 -9.03 2.20
CA CYS A 92 -15.31 -8.27 2.99
C CYS A 92 -15.51 -6.82 2.52
N ASP A 93 -14.86 -6.45 1.41
CA ASP A 93 -14.93 -5.15 0.75
C ASP A 93 -14.51 -3.93 1.60
N SER A 94 -14.11 -4.16 2.85
CA SER A 94 -13.64 -3.11 3.75
C SER A 94 -12.31 -2.53 3.29
N LEU A 95 -12.16 -1.22 3.44
CA LEU A 95 -10.85 -0.56 3.27
C LEU A 95 -9.93 -0.94 4.43
N PHE A 96 -8.67 -1.18 4.13
CA PHE A 96 -7.63 -1.41 5.14
C PHE A 96 -6.30 -0.83 4.65
N ILE A 97 -5.34 -0.70 5.56
CA ILE A 97 -3.99 -0.23 5.23
C ILE A 97 -3.05 -1.44 5.24
N PHE A 98 -2.31 -1.63 4.16
CA PHE A 98 -1.14 -2.49 4.14
C PHE A 98 0.07 -1.65 4.57
N TYR A 99 0.43 -1.77 5.85
CA TYR A 99 1.37 -0.85 6.47
C TYR A 99 2.80 -1.04 5.95
N ALA A 100 3.60 0.03 5.95
CA ALA A 100 5.00 0.02 5.56
C ALA A 100 5.82 -0.93 6.45
N LYS A 101 5.56 -0.91 7.76
CA LYS A 101 6.15 -1.86 8.73
C LYS A 101 5.72 -3.30 8.50
N GLU A 102 4.49 -3.50 8.03
CA GLU A 102 3.98 -4.82 7.68
C GLU A 102 4.68 -5.37 6.42
N GLN A 103 4.83 -4.54 5.39
CA GLN A 103 5.64 -4.85 4.20
C GLN A 103 7.07 -5.22 4.57
N GLN A 104 7.72 -4.42 5.41
CA GLN A 104 9.06 -4.72 5.91
C GLN A 104 9.13 -6.10 6.57
N PHE A 105 8.17 -6.42 7.44
CA PHE A 105 8.12 -7.74 8.07
C PHE A 105 7.91 -8.88 7.06
N TRP A 106 6.99 -8.71 6.11
CA TRP A 106 6.71 -9.70 5.07
C TRP A 106 7.94 -10.00 4.23
N TYR A 107 8.55 -8.96 3.67
CA TYR A 107 9.60 -9.13 2.66
C TYR A 107 10.98 -9.40 3.28
N GLU A 108 11.28 -8.86 4.48
CA GLU A 108 12.62 -8.99 5.08
C GLU A 108 12.70 -10.03 6.21
N LYS A 109 11.57 -10.43 6.80
CA LYS A 109 11.54 -11.39 7.92
C LYS A 109 10.87 -12.70 7.55
N LEU A 110 9.71 -12.65 6.90
CA LEU A 110 9.02 -13.86 6.44
C LEU A 110 9.58 -14.39 5.10
N GLY A 111 10.31 -13.56 4.35
CA GLY A 111 10.92 -13.95 3.08
C GLY A 111 9.93 -14.09 1.93
N PHE A 112 8.76 -13.44 2.04
CA PHE A 112 7.80 -13.39 0.94
C PHE A 112 8.43 -12.73 -0.29
N TYR A 113 8.04 -13.21 -1.47
CA TYR A 113 8.52 -12.63 -2.72
C TYR A 113 8.07 -11.17 -2.81
N VAL A 114 8.94 -10.28 -3.27
CA VAL A 114 8.73 -8.83 -3.17
C VAL A 114 7.49 -8.31 -3.95
N ASP A 115 7.07 -9.06 -4.97
CA ASP A 115 5.87 -8.76 -5.76
C ASP A 115 4.58 -9.34 -5.13
N SER A 116 4.66 -10.07 -4.01
CA SER A 116 3.47 -10.51 -3.27
C SER A 116 2.69 -9.31 -2.73
N ASP A 117 1.40 -9.24 -3.05
CA ASP A 117 0.51 -8.15 -2.62
C ASP A 117 -0.48 -8.60 -1.53
N CYS A 118 -0.97 -7.62 -0.76
CA CYS A 118 -1.93 -7.86 0.29
C CYS A 118 -3.37 -7.63 -0.19
N HIS A 119 -4.07 -8.72 -0.52
CA HIS A 119 -5.46 -8.65 -1.03
C HIS A 119 -6.54 -8.76 0.04
N HIS A 120 -6.19 -9.18 1.25
CA HIS A 120 -7.15 -9.40 2.33
C HIS A 120 -6.72 -8.68 3.61
N CYS A 121 -7.70 -8.10 4.31
CA CYS A 121 -7.45 -7.48 5.60
C CYS A 121 -7.06 -8.52 6.66
N THR A 122 -6.46 -8.05 7.75
CA THR A 122 -5.98 -8.88 8.87
C THR A 122 -7.04 -9.80 9.48
N SER A 123 -8.31 -9.39 9.50
CA SER A 123 -9.41 -10.23 10.01
C SER A 123 -9.88 -11.31 9.04
N CYS A 124 -9.62 -11.16 7.73
CA CYS A 124 -9.99 -12.12 6.69
C CYS A 124 -8.89 -13.12 6.37
N ARG A 125 -7.60 -12.74 6.45
CA ARG A 125 -6.48 -13.63 6.12
C ARG A 125 -6.50 -14.99 6.83
N PRO A 126 -6.79 -15.10 8.16
CA PRO A 126 -6.82 -16.40 8.84
C PRO A 126 -7.89 -17.35 8.29
N LYS A 127 -9.00 -16.81 7.79
CA LYS A 127 -10.15 -17.58 7.30
C LYS A 127 -9.83 -18.29 5.97
N LEU A 128 -8.83 -17.81 5.23
CA LEU A 128 -8.40 -18.41 3.96
C LEU A 128 -7.72 -19.76 4.18
N PHE A 129 -7.09 -19.97 5.33
CA PHE A 129 -6.40 -21.22 5.68
C PHE A 129 -7.34 -22.28 6.28
N ILE A 130 -8.60 -21.92 6.54
CA ILE A 130 -9.58 -22.79 7.24
C ILE A 130 -10.73 -23.18 6.28
N ALA A 131 -10.66 -22.82 5.00
CA ALA A 131 -11.69 -23.21 4.05
C ALA A 131 -11.80 -24.75 3.98
N PRO A 132 -12.99 -25.34 4.19
CA PRO A 132 -13.18 -26.77 4.04
C PRO A 132 -12.87 -27.14 2.59
N VAL A 133 -12.07 -28.20 2.40
CA VAL A 133 -11.91 -28.84 1.10
C VAL A 133 -13.30 -29.33 0.69
N THR A 134 -13.94 -28.63 -0.24
CA THR A 134 -15.18 -29.05 -0.88
C THR A 134 -14.94 -30.19 -1.84
#